data_AF-A0A6B8QPZ5-F1
#
_entry.id   AF-A0A6B8QPZ5-F1
#
_cell.length_a   1.000
_cell.length_b   1.000
_cell.length_c   1.000
_cell.angle_alpha   90.00
_cell.angle_beta   90.00
_cell.angle_gamma   90.00
#
_symmetry.space_group_name_H-M   'P 1'
#
loop_
_entity.id
_entity.type
_entity.pdbx_description
1 polymer ?
#
loop_
_entity_poly.entity_id
_entity_poly.type
_entity_poly.pdbx_seq_one_letter_code
_entity_poly.pdbx_strand_id
1 'polypeptide(L)' 'MNRFDVEIEKGGKAFIGKASVSGGMLTVESFEFGSKSASISLNNELLAKILLYELLNNSLNEGW' A
#
# COMPACT_ATOMS: atom_id res chain seq x y z
N MET A 1 -7.00 0.68 -16.63
CA MET A 1 -6.45 1.05 -15.31
C MET A 1 -6.79 -0.11 -14.37
N ASN A 2 -5.80 -0.86 -13.89
CA ASN A 2 -6.07 -1.99 -12.99
C ASN A 2 -6.14 -1.47 -11.56
N ARG A 3 -7.23 -1.77 -10.86
CA ARG A 3 -7.43 -1.42 -9.45
C ARG A 3 -7.77 -2.68 -8.68
N PHE A 4 -7.20 -2.83 -7.49
CA PHE A 4 -7.47 -3.94 -6.59
C PHE A 4 -7.36 -3.47 -5.15
N ASP A 5 -8.14 -4.10 -4.26
CA ASP A 5 -8.04 -3.85 -2.84
C ASP A 5 -6.82 -4.60 -2.29
N VAL A 6 -6.14 -3.98 -1.33
CA VAL A 6 -5.00 -4.56 -0.63
C VAL A 6 -5.25 -4.52 0.86
N GLU A 7 -4.97 -5.63 1.53
CA GLU A 7 -5.15 -5.77 2.97
C GLU A 7 -3.82 -6.22 3.60
N ILE A 8 -3.50 -5.64 4.74
CA ILE A 8 -2.42 -6.06 5.63
C ILE A 8 -2.95 -6.25 7.04
N GLU A 9 -2.33 -7.12 7.82
CA GLU A 9 -2.61 -7.26 9.24
C GLU A 9 -1.40 -6.77 10.06
N LYS A 10 -1.63 -5.92 11.06
CA LYS A 10 -0.60 -5.52 12.03
C LYS A 10 -1.22 -5.44 13.43
N GLY A 11 -0.64 -6.17 14.38
CA GLY A 11 -1.12 -6.18 15.77
C GLY A 11 -2.56 -6.68 15.94
N GLY A 12 -2.99 -7.65 15.12
CA GLY A 12 -4.34 -8.21 15.16
C GLY A 12 -5.44 -7.29 14.57
N LYS A 13 -5.05 -6.22 13.88
CA LYS A 13 -5.96 -5.34 13.13
C LYS A 13 -5.68 -5.45 11.64
N ALA A 14 -6.74 -5.59 10.86
CA ALA A 14 -6.67 -5.51 9.41
C ALA A 14 -6.75 -4.04 8.96
N PHE A 15 -5.91 -3.69 7.99
CA PHE A 15 -5.87 -2.38 7.37
C PHE A 15 -6.04 -2.52 5.87
N ILE A 16 -6.90 -1.70 5.29
CA ILE A 16 -7.32 -1.81 3.90
C ILE A 16 -6.86 -0.58 3.13
N GLY A 17 -6.33 -0.80 1.92
CA GLY A 17 -5.98 0.23 0.96
C GLY A 17 -6.43 -0.15 -0.45
N LYS A 18 -6.40 0.82 -1.35
CA LYS A 18 -6.68 0.62 -2.78
C LYS A 18 -5.41 0.78 -3.57
N ALA A 19 -5.04 -0.26 -4.30
CA ALA A 19 -3.93 -0.23 -5.22
C ALA A 19 -4.43 0.07 -6.63
N SER A 20 -3.67 0.86 -7.38
CA SER A 20 -3.94 1.17 -8.78
C SER A 20 -2.66 1.15 -9.60
N VAL A 21 -2.72 0.57 -10.80
CA VAL A 21 -1.61 0.51 -11.75
C VAL A 21 -1.90 1.41 -12.94
N SER A 22 -1.02 2.37 -13.18
CA SER A 22 -1.09 3.29 -14.32
C SER A 22 0.32 3.68 -14.78
N GLY A 23 0.58 3.60 -16.09
CA GLY A 23 1.83 4.10 -16.68
C GLY A 23 3.12 3.51 -16.10
N GLY A 24 3.11 2.24 -15.67
CA GLY A 24 4.28 1.61 -15.04
C GLY A 24 4.47 1.96 -13.56
N MET A 25 3.51 2.67 -12.95
CA MET A 25 3.51 2.99 -11.53
C MET A 25 2.37 2.27 -10.83
N LEU A 26 2.67 1.71 -9.66
CA LEU A 26 1.72 1.23 -8.68
C LEU A 26 1.54 2.31 -7.62
N THR A 27 0.30 2.76 -7.43
CA THR A 27 -0.09 3.70 -6.38
C THR A 27 -1.02 3.01 -5.40
N VAL A 28 -0.67 3.01 -4.12
CA VAL A 28 -1.51 2.54 -3.02
C VAL A 28 -2.04 3.74 -2.27
N GLU A 29 -3.34 3.78 -2.05
CA GLU A 29 -4.05 4.83 -1.32
C GLU A 29 -4.82 4.21 -0.16
N SER A 30 -4.65 4.76 1.02
CA SER A 30 -5.44 4.47 2.21
C SER A 30 -6.03 5.77 2.72
N PHE A 31 -7.32 5.74 3.08
CA PHE A 31 -8.00 6.89 3.65
C PHE A 31 -7.35 7.35 4.97
N GLU A 32 -6.80 6.40 5.74
CA GLU A 32 -6.21 6.68 7.06
C GLU A 32 -4.74 7.09 6.98
N PHE A 33 -3.99 6.59 5.99
CA PHE A 33 -2.53 6.72 5.94
C PHE A 33 -2.00 7.57 4.78
N GLY A 34 -2.89 8.00 3.87
CA GLY A 34 -2.51 8.75 2.67
C GLY A 34 -2.16 7.84 1.49
N SER A 35 -1.24 8.28 0.62
CA SER A 35 -0.88 7.52 -0.59
C SER A 35 0.61 7.36 -0.77
N LYS A 36 1.02 6.24 -1.35
CA LYS A 36 2.41 5.95 -1.72
C LYS A 36 2.47 5.30 -3.09
N SER A 37 3.49 5.65 -3.87
CA SER A 37 3.67 5.11 -5.21
C SER A 37 5.07 4.54 -5.40
N ALA A 38 5.17 3.49 -6.21
CA ALA A 38 6.43 2.91 -6.64
C ALA A 38 6.30 2.37 -8.07
N SER A 39 7.44 2.18 -8.75
CA SER A 39 7.47 1.50 -10.04
C SER A 39 6.89 0.08 -9.90
N ILE A 40 6.10 -0.35 -10.88
CA ILE A 40 5.54 -1.71 -10.88
C ILE A 40 6.63 -2.76 -10.79
N SER A 41 6.30 -3.91 -10.20
CA SER A 41 7.20 -5.05 -10.11
C SER A 41 6.60 -6.28 -10.77
N LEU A 42 7.37 -7.37 -10.77
CA LEU A 42 6.89 -8.70 -11.18
C LEU A 42 5.71 -9.18 -10.31
N ASN A 43 5.59 -8.68 -9.07
CA ASN A 43 4.47 -8.98 -8.16
C ASN A 43 3.90 -7.68 -7.56
N ASN A 44 2.93 -7.10 -8.26
CA ASN A 44 2.28 -5.85 -7.85
C ASN A 44 1.43 -6.00 -6.58
N GLU A 45 0.95 -7.20 -6.26
CA GLU A 45 0.16 -7.42 -5.04
C GLU A 45 1.05 -7.38 -3.79
N LEU A 46 2.20 -8.07 -3.84
CA LEU A 46 3.19 -8.01 -2.76
C LEU A 46 3.71 -6.59 -2.57
N LEU A 47 4.05 -5.91 -3.66
CA LEU A 47 4.49 -4.51 -3.61
C LEU A 47 3.40 -3.61 -3.01
N ALA A 48 2.13 -3.81 -3.36
CA ALA A 48 1.03 -3.04 -2.78
C ALA A 48 0.93 -3.23 -1.26
N LYS A 49 1.11 -4.46 -0.77
CA LYS A 49 1.13 -4.76 0.68
C LYS A 49 2.30 -4.07 1.38
N ILE A 50 3.48 -4.08 0.77
CA ILE A 50 4.67 -3.38 1.29
C ILE A 50 4.39 -1.87 1.39
N LEU A 51 3.87 -1.26 0.32
CA LEU A 51 3.57 0.17 0.30
C LEU A 51 2.52 0.55 1.35
N LEU A 52 1.48 -0.28 1.54
CA LEU A 52 0.48 -0.06 2.60
C LEU A 52 1.10 -0.19 3.99
N TYR A 53 2.01 -1.14 4.18
CA TYR A 53 2.71 -1.34 5.45
C TYR A 53 3.62 -0.17 5.79
N GLU A 54 4.34 0.37 4.80
CA GLU A 54 5.16 1.57 4.98
C GLU A 54 4.31 2.81 5.29
N LEU A 55 3.15 2.97 4.64
CA LEU A 55 2.19 4.02 4.96
C LEU A 55 1.72 3.93 6.41
N LEU A 56 1.36 2.73 6.85
CA LEU A 56 0.98 2.46 8.24
C LEU A 56 2.11 2.81 9.22
N ASN A 57 3.34 2.34 8.97
CA ASN A 57 4.49 2.62 9.84
C ASN A 57 4.81 4.11 9.94
N ASN A 58 4.77 4.83 8.79
CA ASN A 58 4.97 6.27 8.76
C ASN A 58 3.90 7.02 9.56
N SER A 59 2.64 6.59 9.47
CA SER A 59 1.53 7.18 10.23
C SER A 59 1.65 6.94 11.73
N LEU A 60 2.15 5.76 12.13
CA LEU A 60 2.33 5.39 13.53
C LEU A 60 3.57 6.04 14.17
N ASN A 61 4.36 6.85 13.44
CA ASN A 61 5.66 7.38 13.90
C ASN A 61 6.63 6.30 14.37
N GLU A 62 6.43 5.05 13.94
CA GLU A 62 7.40 3.98 14.09
C GLU A 62 8.42 4.14 12.96
N GLY A 63 9.26 5.17 13.09
CA GLY A 63 10.51 5.27 12.35
C GLY A 63 11.34 4.02 12.65
N TRP A 64 11.86 3.41 11.59
CA TRP A 64 12.64 2.19 11.63
C TRP A 64 13.85 2.29 12.57
#